data_AF-D5BL12-F1
#
_entry.id   AF-D5BL12-F1
#
_cell.length_a   1.000
_cell.length_b   1.000
_cell.length_c   1.000
_cell.angle_alpha   90.00
_cell.angle_beta   90.00
_cell.angle_gamma   90.00
#
_symmetry.space_group_name_H-M   'P 1'
#
loop_
_entity.id
_entity.type
_entity.pdbx_description
1 polymer ?
#
loop_
_entity_poly.entity_id
_entity_poly.type
_entity_poly.pdbx_seq_one_letter_code
_entity_poly.pdbx_strand_id
1 'polypeptide(L)'
;MIVFQPAFPVVEYVLNYDYISKELCENKDRPELACNGKCYLMQALAEASEQESQQKKETLAKKVEIPLFYAEKQLVLNTSMDTEVIAHNFSAKPQFYQFYSLQDFFHPPII
;
A
#
# COMPACT_ATOMS: atom_id res chain seq x y z
N MET A 1 1.82 -11.34 -1.75
CA MET A 1 2.61 -10.40 -0.93
C MET A 1 3.56 -11.25 -0.11
N ILE A 2 4.83 -11.32 -0.52
CA ILE A 2 5.83 -12.13 0.18
C ILE A 2 6.16 -11.37 1.46
N VAL A 3 5.73 -11.89 2.60
CA VAL A 3 6.17 -11.41 3.91
C VAL A 3 7.60 -11.92 4.05
N PHE A 4 8.57 -11.07 3.70
CA PHE A 4 9.96 -11.32 4.08
C PHE A 4 9.98 -11.26 5.59
N GLN A 5 10.13 -12.41 6.25
CA GLN A 5 10.49 -12.46 7.66
C GLN A 5 11.70 -11.55 7.91
N PRO A 6 11.89 -11.03 9.14
CA PRO A 6 13.00 -10.16 9.46
C PRO A 6 14.31 -10.82 9.03
N ALA A 7 14.90 -10.31 7.94
CA ALA A 7 16.12 -10.86 7.35
C ALA A 7 17.35 -10.51 8.21
N PHE A 8 17.22 -9.48 9.04
CA PHE A 8 18.31 -8.94 9.85
C PHE A 8 18.84 -9.95 10.89
N PRO A 9 18.02 -10.61 11.74
CA PRO A 9 18.49 -11.67 12.64
C PRO A 9 19.22 -12.82 11.94
N VAL A 10 18.79 -13.18 10.72
CA VAL A 10 19.43 -14.25 9.94
C VAL A 10 20.80 -13.80 9.44
N VAL A 11 20.93 -12.57 8.95
CA VAL A 11 22.21 -12.01 8.51
C VAL A 11 23.19 -11.90 9.68
N GLU A 12 22.74 -11.39 10.83
CA GLU A 12 23.57 -11.31 12.03
C GLU A 12 24.04 -12.69 12.50
N TYR A 13 23.15 -13.68 12.44
CA TYR A 13 23.48 -15.07 12.76
C TYR A 13 24.57 -15.65 11.85
N VAL A 14 24.50 -15.40 10.55
CA VAL A 14 25.49 -15.91 9.59
C VAL A 14 26.83 -15.20 9.76
N LEU A 15 26.83 -13.87 9.94
CA LEU A 15 28.07 -13.09 10.10
C LEU A 15 28.79 -13.41 11.42
N ASN A 16 28.04 -13.66 12.49
CA ASN A 16 28.58 -13.93 13.82
C ASN A 16 28.40 -15.39 14.26
N TYR A 17 28.29 -16.33 13.32
CA TYR A 17 27.95 -17.73 13.60
C TYR A 17 28.87 -18.36 14.66
N ASP A 18 30.18 -18.16 14.55
CA ASP A 18 31.15 -18.70 15.50
C ASP A 18 30.97 -18.13 16.91
N TYR A 19 30.74 -16.82 17.02
CA TYR A 19 30.49 -16.17 18.30
C TYR A 19 29.16 -16.63 18.90
N ILE A 20 28.09 -16.67 18.10
CA ILE A 20 26.76 -17.07 18.58
C ILE A 20 26.76 -18.53 19.04
N SER A 21 27.37 -19.43 18.26
CA SER A 21 27.45 -20.85 18.62
C SER A 21 28.29 -21.10 19.87
N LYS A 22 29.41 -20.38 20.05
CA LYS A 22 30.35 -20.59 21.17
C LYS A 22 30.04 -19.80 22.43
N GLU A 23 29.43 -18.62 22.31
CA GLU A 23 29.22 -17.68 23.42
C GLU A 23 27.75 -17.51 23.78
N LEU A 24 26.82 -17.52 22.83
CA LEU A 24 25.40 -17.22 23.07
C LEU A 24 24.46 -18.44 23.08
N CYS A 25 24.89 -19.59 22.55
CA CYS A 25 24.07 -20.80 22.53
C CYS A 25 23.85 -21.36 23.95
N GLU A 26 22.61 -21.57 24.38
CA GLU A 26 22.36 -22.18 25.70
C GLU A 26 22.66 -23.70 25.73
N ASN A 27 22.59 -24.36 24.57
CA ASN A 27 22.69 -25.83 24.44
C ASN A 27 24.11 -26.30 24.08
N LYS A 28 25.15 -25.58 24.50
CA LYS A 28 26.56 -25.93 24.22
C LYS A 28 26.96 -27.28 24.83
N ASP A 29 26.40 -27.59 26.00
CA ASP A 29 26.69 -28.83 26.74
C ASP A 29 25.97 -30.06 26.17
N ARG A 30 25.14 -29.87 25.14
CA ARG A 30 24.29 -30.90 24.53
C ARG A 30 24.56 -31.03 23.03
N PRO A 31 25.75 -31.48 22.62
CA PRO A 31 26.15 -31.56 21.22
C PRO A 31 25.25 -32.49 20.39
N GLU A 32 24.58 -33.45 21.03
CA GLU A 32 23.61 -34.35 20.40
C GLU A 32 22.41 -33.63 19.77
N LEU A 33 22.11 -32.40 20.22
CA LEU A 33 21.00 -31.59 19.71
C LEU A 33 21.34 -30.81 18.44
N ALA A 34 22.62 -30.73 18.05
CA ALA A 34 23.09 -29.94 16.91
C ALA A 34 22.48 -28.51 16.87
N CYS A 35 22.39 -27.87 18.04
CA CYS A 35 21.74 -26.57 18.22
C CYS A 35 22.51 -25.47 17.49
N ASN A 36 23.83 -25.39 17.69
CA ASN A 36 24.72 -24.47 16.97
C ASN A 36 24.26 -23.00 16.98
N GLY A 37 23.66 -22.52 18.08
CA GLY A 37 23.17 -21.15 18.18
C GLY A 37 21.77 -20.90 17.58
N LYS A 38 21.07 -21.94 17.10
CA LYS A 38 19.69 -21.81 16.59
C LYS A 38 18.69 -21.36 17.65
N CYS A 39 18.95 -21.63 18.94
CA CYS A 39 18.15 -21.12 20.05
C CYS A 39 18.13 -19.60 20.08
N TYR A 40 19.31 -18.97 19.97
CA TYR A 40 19.45 -17.52 19.88
C TYR A 40 18.74 -16.94 18.65
N LEU A 41 18.96 -17.55 17.47
CA LEU A 41 18.30 -17.10 16.24
C LEU A 41 16.77 -17.14 16.35
N MET A 42 16.22 -18.20 16.96
CA MET A 42 14.78 -18.33 17.15
C MET A 42 14.22 -17.21 18.04
N GLN A 43 14.93 -16.86 19.12
CA GLN A 43 14.53 -15.77 20.01
C GLN A 43 14.58 -14.41 19.28
N ALA A 44 15.68 -14.11 18.58
CA ALA A 44 15.83 -12.86 17.84
C ALA A 44 14.76 -12.70 16.75
N LEU A 45 14.36 -13.80 16.09
CA LEU A 45 13.26 -13.81 15.11
C LEU A 45 11.90 -13.55 15.76
N ALA A 46 11.65 -14.10 16.96
CA ALA A 46 10.40 -13.87 17.70
C ALA A 46 10.28 -12.40 18.12
N GLU A 47 11.33 -11.82 18.67
CA GLU A 47 11.38 -10.41 19.08
C GLU A 47 11.16 -9.46 17.89
N ALA A 48 11.80 -9.73 16.75
CA ALA A 48 11.62 -8.93 15.55
C ALA A 48 10.18 -9.02 14.99
N SER A 49 9.56 -10.20 15.06
CA SER A 49 8.16 -10.40 14.67
C SER A 49 7.18 -9.63 15.58
N GLU A 50 7.44 -9.63 16.89
CA GLU A 50 6.63 -8.85 17.84
C GLU A 50 6.75 -7.34 17.58
N GLN A 51 7.94 -6.82 17.32
CA GLN A 51 8.16 -5.42 16.99
C GLN A 51 7.42 -5.00 15.72
N GLU A 52 7.49 -5.79 14.64
CA GLU A 52 6.72 -5.53 13.41
C GLU A 52 5.21 -5.49 13.69
N SER A 53 4.72 -6.41 14.54
CA SER A 53 3.30 -6.47 14.89
C SER A 53 2.84 -5.22 15.65
N GLN A 54 3.69 -4.65 16.53
CA GLN A 54 3.42 -3.41 17.26
C GLN A 54 3.44 -2.20 16.31
N GLN A 55 4.46 -2.09 15.46
CA GLN A 55 4.58 -1.02 14.48
C GLN A 55 3.41 -1.00 13.48
N LYS A 56 2.91 -2.18 13.08
CA LYS A 56 1.72 -2.29 12.22
C LYS A 56 0.45 -1.79 12.92
N LYS A 57 0.28 -2.05 14.22
CA LYS A 57 -0.85 -1.52 15.00
C LYS A 57 -0.81 0.01 15.10
N GLU A 58 0.36 0.59 15.32
CA GLU A 58 0.52 2.06 15.36
C GLU A 58 0.25 2.71 14.01
N THR A 59 0.67 2.07 12.91
CA THR A 59 0.45 2.59 11.55
C THR A 59 -1.02 2.55 11.17
N LEU A 60 -1.78 1.53 11.59
CA LEU A 60 -3.22 1.44 11.33
C LEU A 60 -4.02 2.54 12.06
N ALA A 61 -3.50 3.07 13.17
CA ALA A 61 -4.12 4.15 13.94
C ALA A 61 -3.94 5.54 13.29
N LYS A 62 -2.98 5.70 12.37
CA LYS A 62 -2.81 6.93 11.61
C LYS A 62 -3.75 6.93 10.41
N LYS A 63 -4.90 7.59 10.57
CA LYS A 63 -5.83 7.88 9.47
C LYS A 63 -5.11 8.72 8.42
N VAL A 64 -4.89 8.16 7.23
CA VAL A 64 -4.32 8.88 6.08
C VAL A 64 -5.49 9.52 5.33
N GLU A 65 -5.57 10.85 5.36
CA GLU A 65 -6.53 11.62 4.56
C GLU A 65 -5.84 12.09 3.28
N ILE A 66 -6.37 11.67 2.13
CA ILE A 66 -5.88 12.07 0.81
C ILE A 66 -6.83 13.13 0.26
N PRO A 67 -6.45 14.43 0.21
CA PRO A 67 -7.30 15.44 -0.37
C PRO A 67 -7.37 15.26 -1.89
N LEU A 68 -8.57 15.00 -2.41
CA LEU A 68 -8.86 15.01 -3.84
C LEU A 68 -9.10 16.46 -4.30
N PHE A 69 -8.21 16.97 -5.15
CA PHE A 69 -8.39 18.27 -5.81
C PHE A 69 -8.75 18.06 -7.28
N TYR A 70 -9.93 18.54 -7.69
CA TYR A 70 -10.38 18.53 -9.08
C TYR A 70 -10.57 19.98 -9.56
N ALA A 71 -9.82 20.38 -10.58
CA ALA A 71 -9.97 21.68 -11.23
C ALA A 71 -10.56 21.47 -12.63
N GLU A 72 -11.81 21.87 -12.80
CA GLU A 72 -12.47 21.84 -14.10
C GLU A 72 -12.02 23.06 -14.93
N LYS A 73 -11.35 22.82 -16.06
CA LYS A 73 -11.07 23.86 -17.04
C LYS A 73 -12.19 23.87 -18.07
N GLN A 74 -13.09 24.83 -18.00
CA GLN A 74 -14.06 25.06 -19.07
C GLN A 74 -13.33 25.48 -20.34
N LEU A 75 -13.34 24.61 -21.36
CA LEU A 75 -12.89 24.95 -22.70
C LEU A 75 -14.02 25.73 -23.39
N VAL A 76 -13.93 27.06 -23.40
CA VAL A 76 -14.84 27.89 -24.19
C VAL A 76 -14.34 27.88 -25.64
N LEU A 77 -14.97 27.06 -26.49
CA LEU A 77 -14.67 27.00 -27.92
C LEU A 77 -15.61 27.97 -28.66
N ASN A 78 -15.13 29.19 -28.93
CA ASN A 78 -15.86 30.14 -29.77
C ASN A 78 -15.67 29.75 -31.24
N THR A 79 -16.53 28.88 -31.77
CA THR A 79 -16.58 28.61 -33.22
C THR A 79 -17.57 29.57 -33.87
N SER A 80 -17.09 30.69 -34.40
CA SER A 80 -17.84 31.42 -35.42
C SER A 80 -17.68 30.68 -36.74
N MET A 81 -18.56 29.72 -37.00
CA MET A 81 -18.65 29.09 -38.32
C MET A 81 -19.69 29.85 -39.14
N ASP A 82 -19.23 30.56 -40.16
CA ASP A 82 -20.10 30.96 -41.27
C ASP A 82 -20.57 29.67 -41.97
N THR A 83 -21.83 29.30 -41.78
CA THR A 83 -22.41 28.09 -42.36
C THR A 83 -22.80 28.34 -43.80
N GLU A 84 -21.99 27.86 -44.75
CA GLU A 84 -22.53 27.38 -46.03
C GLU A 84 -23.03 25.94 -45.83
N VAL A 85 -24.35 25.77 -45.87
CA VAL A 85 -25.02 24.49 -45.65
C VAL A 85 -24.74 23.57 -46.84
N ILE A 86 -23.75 22.69 -46.72
CA ILE A 86 -23.65 21.49 -47.57
C ILE A 86 -24.32 20.34 -46.81
N ALA A 87 -25.54 19.99 -47.23
CA ALA A 87 -26.30 18.87 -46.68
C ALA A 87 -25.65 17.53 -47.06
N HIS A 88 -24.65 17.10 -46.29
CA HIS A 88 -24.24 15.69 -46.27
C HIS A 88 -24.99 14.99 -45.15
N ASN A 89 -25.88 14.06 -45.52
CA ASN A 89 -26.63 13.16 -44.65
C ASN A 89 -25.69 12.19 -43.91
N PHE A 90 -24.89 12.69 -42.97
CA PHE A 90 -24.17 11.87 -42.02
C PHE A 90 -24.92 11.91 -40.69
N SER A 91 -25.84 10.97 -40.50
CA SER A 91 -26.46 10.71 -39.20
C SER A 91 -25.47 9.92 -38.35
N ALA A 92 -24.42 10.58 -37.87
CA ALA A 92 -23.73 10.11 -36.68
C ALA A 92 -24.56 10.55 -35.49
N LYS A 93 -25.29 9.61 -34.87
CA LYS A 93 -25.79 9.83 -33.51
C LYS A 93 -24.57 10.13 -32.63
N PRO A 94 -24.46 11.33 -32.05
CA PRO A 94 -23.41 11.57 -31.07
C PRO A 94 -23.74 10.70 -29.86
N GLN A 95 -23.00 9.61 -29.64
CA GLN A 95 -23.03 8.86 -28.39
C GLN A 95 -22.24 9.62 -27.30
N PHE A 96 -22.48 10.92 -27.16
CA PHE A 96 -21.97 11.66 -26.02
C PHE A 96 -22.93 11.43 -24.86
N TYR A 97 -22.50 10.61 -23.91
CA TYR A 97 -23.09 10.61 -22.59
C TYR A 97 -22.86 11.99 -21.97
N GLN A 98 -23.90 12.82 -21.97
CA GLN A 98 -23.89 14.05 -21.19
C GLN A 98 -24.37 13.70 -19.79
N PHE A 99 -23.44 13.63 -18.84
CA PHE A 99 -23.78 13.64 -17.43
C PHE A 99 -24.37 15.02 -17.11
N TYR A 100 -25.70 15.13 -17.18
CA TYR A 100 -26.36 16.25 -16.54
C TYR A 100 -26.11 16.08 -15.04
N SER A 101 -25.26 16.93 -14.48
CA SER A 101 -25.19 17.11 -13.04
C SER A 101 -26.55 17.66 -12.63
N LEU A 102 -27.48 16.74 -12.32
CA LEU A 102 -28.63 17.07 -11.53
C LEU A 102 -28.04 17.52 -10.20
N GLN A 103 -27.98 18.82 -10.00
CA GLN A 103 -27.88 19.41 -8.67
C GLN A 103 -29.19 19.08 -7.95
N ASP A 104 -29.45 17.80 -7.72
CA ASP A 104 -30.43 17.39 -6.75
C ASP A 104 -29.78 17.63 -5.41
N PHE A 105 -30.29 18.66 -4.74
CA PHE A 105 -29.93 19.06 -3.41
C PHE A 105 -30.07 17.86 -2.48
N PHE A 106 -28.96 17.18 -2.23
CA PHE A 106 -28.87 16.12 -1.25
C PHE A 106 -28.85 16.76 0.14
N HIS A 107 -30.00 17.23 0.60
CA HIS A 107 -30.18 17.56 2.01
C HIS A 107 -30.59 16.28 2.76
N PRO A 108 -30.00 16.03 3.94
CA PRO A 108 -30.46 14.96 4.81
C PRO A 108 -31.93 15.21 5.21
N PRO A 109 -32.68 14.14 5.56
CA PRO A 109 -34.09 14.27 5.95
C PRO A 109 -34.22 15.25 7.12
N ILE A 110 -35.14 16.21 6.96
CA ILE A 110 -35.53 17.13 8.01
C ILE A 110 -36.37 16.33 9.01
N ILE A 111 -35.95 16.34 10.27
CA ILE A 111 -36.64 15.70 11.40
C ILE A 111 -37.85 16.54 11.79
#